data_AF-A0A1Q5SUK7-F1
#
_entry.id   AF-A0A1Q5SUK7-F1
#
_cell.length_a   1.000
_cell.length_b   1.000
_cell.length_c   1.000
_cell.angle_alpha   90.00
_cell.angle_beta   90.00
_cell.angle_gamma   90.00
#
_symmetry.space_group_name_H-M   'P 1'
#
loop_
_entity.id
_entity.type
_entity.pdbx_description
1 polymer ?
#
loop_
_entity_poly.entity_id
_entity_poly.type
_entity_poly.pdbx_seq_one_letter_code
_entity_poly.pdbx_strand_id
1 'polypeptide(L)'
;MSYTSYSEARMSLHSKGFKPKPRKSMRPPEREIALRTESIVPAKTTLILKPSGNAQSVAAYIITDEEEEPVYTVSGRKYGDRVCREFHDASGLPLFELHTKSALGRPYSWFITMPGGGDPKIAEGEPRWGGNHKSMKFSFRNMAANDTKRDEDKDMTLVVTPCGEIMARYDIIDGDRRIAGVYESIQHNDTLALLPKSRRKGLRPAMDLTIVAGVDSSLVAAIAIIMFEWTYGAE
;
A
#
# COMPACT_ATOMS: atom_id res chain seq x y z
N MET A 1 39.85 26.77 31.56
CA MET A 1 39.21 25.46 31.37
C MET A 1 37.70 25.69 31.45
N SER A 2 37.04 25.67 30.30
CA SER A 2 35.61 25.99 30.17
C SER A 2 34.78 24.75 30.48
N TYR A 3 33.99 24.79 31.55
CA TYR A 3 33.03 23.75 31.90
C TYR A 3 31.76 23.98 31.08
N THR A 4 31.65 23.37 29.90
CA THR A 4 30.37 23.22 29.21
C THR A 4 29.51 22.26 30.03
N SER A 5 28.35 22.75 30.48
CA SER A 5 27.43 21.95 31.29
C SER A 5 26.85 20.81 30.44
N TYR A 6 26.67 19.63 31.03
CA TYR A 6 26.13 18.43 30.37
C TYR A 6 24.72 18.65 29.75
N SER A 7 24.01 19.70 30.20
CA SER A 7 22.74 20.17 29.67
C SER A 7 22.83 20.80 28.28
N GLU A 8 23.93 21.50 27.96
CA GLU A 8 24.08 22.17 26.66
C GLU A 8 24.42 21.18 25.53
N ALA A 9 25.07 20.06 25.86
CA ALA A 9 25.37 18.99 24.90
C ALA A 9 24.13 18.23 24.40
N ARG A 10 23.01 18.28 25.14
CA ARG A 10 21.75 17.63 24.72
C ARG A 10 20.94 18.45 23.72
N MET A 11 21.16 19.76 23.63
CA MET A 11 20.42 20.65 22.74
C MET A 11 21.13 20.86 21.39
N SER A 12 22.39 20.43 21.24
CA SER A 12 23.16 20.60 19.99
C SER A 12 23.07 19.43 19.00
N LEU A 13 22.21 18.43 19.25
CA LEU A 13 21.85 17.39 18.28
C LEU A 13 20.73 17.85 17.33
N HIS A 14 20.64 19.14 17.05
CA HIS A 14 20.05 19.60 15.81
C HIS A 14 20.98 19.20 14.66
N SER A 15 20.82 17.95 14.22
CA SER A 15 21.36 17.47 12.96
C SER A 15 21.04 18.51 11.88
N LYS A 16 22.09 19.04 11.27
CA LYS A 16 21.97 19.84 10.06
C LYS A 16 21.19 19.02 9.03
N GLY A 17 20.00 19.47 8.66
CA GLY A 17 19.47 19.24 7.31
C GLY A 17 18.19 18.42 7.14
N PHE A 18 17.54 17.89 8.17
CA PHE A 18 16.23 17.23 7.99
C PHE A 18 15.16 17.94 8.82
N LYS A 19 14.41 18.85 8.19
CA LYS A 19 13.11 19.27 8.71
C LYS A 19 12.09 18.26 8.19
N PRO A 20 11.67 17.24 8.97
CA PRO A 20 10.63 16.33 8.51
C PRO A 20 9.40 17.16 8.17
N LYS A 21 8.90 17.04 6.94
CA LYS A 21 7.63 17.66 6.59
C LYS A 21 6.58 17.11 7.57
N PRO A 22 5.76 17.96 8.22
CA PRO A 22 4.70 17.50 9.10
C PRO A 22 3.85 16.47 8.36
N ARG A 23 3.63 15.32 9.01
CA ARG A 23 2.81 14.25 8.45
C ARG A 23 1.38 14.78 8.27
N LYS A 24 0.78 14.49 7.12
CA LYS A 24 -0.60 14.89 6.82
C LYS A 24 -1.59 14.24 7.79
N SER A 25 -2.66 14.97 8.10
CA SER A 25 -3.72 14.47 8.99
C SER A 25 -4.53 13.37 8.31
N MET A 26 -4.94 12.38 9.10
CA MET A 26 -5.79 11.29 8.61
C MET A 26 -7.24 11.72 8.71
N ARG A 27 -7.90 11.89 7.57
CA ARG A 27 -9.28 12.34 7.51
C ARG A 27 -9.93 11.87 6.20
N PRO A 28 -11.26 11.71 6.18
CA PRO A 28 -12.00 11.37 4.98
C PRO A 28 -11.66 12.31 3.80
N PRO A 29 -11.64 11.79 2.57
CA PRO A 29 -11.48 12.62 1.38
C PRO A 29 -12.68 13.56 1.19
N GLU A 30 -12.54 14.56 0.32
CA GLU A 30 -13.64 15.50 -0.01
C GLU A 30 -14.70 14.88 -0.92
N ARG A 31 -14.29 13.83 -1.63
CA ARG A 31 -15.11 13.03 -2.53
C ARG A 31 -14.80 11.57 -2.28
N GLU A 32 -15.76 10.70 -2.50
CA GLU A 32 -15.51 9.26 -2.43
C GLU A 32 -14.46 8.83 -3.46
N ILE A 33 -13.66 7.84 -3.10
CA ILE A 33 -12.51 7.37 -3.87
C ILE A 33 -12.62 5.87 -4.05
N ALA A 34 -12.84 5.41 -5.29
CA ALA A 34 -13.01 3.99 -5.56
C ALA A 34 -12.52 3.53 -6.93
N LEU A 35 -11.95 2.32 -6.96
CA LEU A 35 -11.93 1.46 -8.15
C LEU A 35 -13.26 0.73 -8.28
N ARG A 36 -13.86 0.33 -7.16
CA ARG A 36 -15.13 -0.39 -7.07
C ARG A 36 -16.00 0.25 -5.99
N THR A 37 -17.15 0.78 -6.37
CA THR A 37 -18.01 1.56 -5.46
C THR A 37 -18.60 0.72 -4.34
N GLU A 38 -18.81 -0.58 -4.57
CA GLU A 38 -19.27 -1.54 -3.58
C GLU A 38 -18.26 -1.83 -2.45
N SER A 39 -16.99 -1.49 -2.66
CA SER A 39 -15.92 -1.69 -1.68
C SER A 39 -15.59 -0.43 -0.88
N ILE A 40 -16.39 0.64 -1.00
CA ILE A 40 -16.23 1.86 -0.22
C ILE A 40 -16.60 1.58 1.24
N VAL A 41 -15.67 1.86 2.16
CA VAL A 41 -15.94 1.69 3.59
C VAL A 41 -16.73 2.88 4.16
N PRO A 42 -17.81 2.65 4.92
CA PRO A 42 -18.65 3.72 5.47
C PRO A 42 -18.04 4.39 6.71
N ALA A 43 -17.09 3.71 7.36
CA ALA A 43 -16.43 4.17 8.57
C ALA A 43 -14.92 3.94 8.45
N LYS A 44 -14.16 4.43 9.45
CA LYS A 44 -12.74 4.10 9.53
C LYS A 44 -12.60 2.60 9.81
N THR A 45 -11.93 1.88 8.92
CA THR A 45 -11.78 0.42 8.98
C THR A 45 -10.30 0.05 9.05
N THR A 46 -9.99 -1.00 9.81
CA THR A 46 -8.67 -1.64 9.80
C THR A 46 -8.79 -2.99 9.11
N LEU A 47 -7.89 -3.27 8.18
CA LEU A 47 -7.72 -4.61 7.60
C LEU A 47 -6.30 -5.11 7.91
N ILE A 48 -6.12 -6.43 7.90
CA ILE A 48 -4.85 -7.07 8.20
C ILE A 48 -4.47 -7.94 7.00
N LEU A 49 -3.38 -7.59 6.32
CA LEU A 49 -2.79 -8.39 5.26
C LEU A 49 -1.82 -9.39 5.87
N LYS A 50 -2.09 -10.69 5.70
CA LYS A 50 -1.26 -11.79 6.17
C LYS A 50 -0.73 -12.61 4.98
N PRO A 51 0.56 -12.96 4.94
CA PRO A 51 1.06 -13.93 3.98
C PRO A 51 0.58 -15.34 4.37
N SER A 52 0.04 -16.10 3.42
CA SER A 52 -0.51 -17.45 3.65
C SER A 52 0.12 -18.53 2.77
N GLY A 53 0.51 -18.19 1.53
CA GLY A 53 1.06 -19.14 0.55
C GLY A 53 2.25 -18.54 -0.20
N ASN A 54 2.83 -19.25 -1.17
CA ASN A 54 4.00 -18.81 -1.96
C ASN A 54 3.61 -18.22 -3.34
N ALA A 55 4.57 -17.88 -4.20
CA ALA A 55 4.28 -17.30 -5.51
C ALA A 55 3.46 -18.18 -6.47
N GLN A 56 3.29 -19.48 -6.20
CA GLN A 56 2.44 -20.39 -7.00
C GLN A 56 1.09 -20.68 -6.36
N SER A 57 0.85 -20.20 -5.13
CA SER A 57 -0.38 -20.49 -4.40
C SER A 57 -1.59 -19.72 -4.95
N VAL A 58 -2.75 -20.37 -4.91
CA VAL A 58 -4.07 -19.75 -5.21
C VAL A 58 -4.31 -18.55 -4.30
N ALA A 59 -3.90 -18.64 -3.03
CA ALA A 59 -3.96 -17.56 -2.04
C ALA A 59 -2.57 -17.36 -1.42
N ALA A 60 -1.75 -16.52 -2.04
CA ALA A 60 -0.45 -16.15 -1.48
C ALA A 60 -0.58 -15.19 -0.29
N TYR A 61 -1.62 -14.36 -0.31
CA TYR A 61 -1.97 -13.44 0.77
C TYR A 61 -3.47 -13.50 1.06
N ILE A 62 -3.81 -13.30 2.32
CA ILE A 62 -5.19 -13.18 2.81
C ILE A 62 -5.27 -11.83 3.51
N ILE A 63 -6.32 -11.07 3.22
CA ILE A 63 -6.61 -9.80 3.86
C ILE A 63 -7.88 -10.00 4.68
N THR A 64 -7.77 -9.86 6.00
CA THR A 64 -8.88 -10.05 6.94
C THR A 64 -9.31 -8.72 7.53
N ASP A 65 -10.50 -8.70 8.13
CA ASP A 65 -10.90 -7.63 9.05
C ASP A 65 -10.31 -7.85 10.46
N GLU A 66 -10.76 -7.05 11.43
CA GLU A 66 -10.35 -7.14 12.84
C GLU A 66 -10.87 -8.42 13.54
N GLU A 67 -11.90 -9.07 13.00
CA GLU A 67 -12.45 -10.34 13.51
C GLU A 67 -11.77 -11.56 12.87
N GLU A 68 -10.73 -11.32 12.05
CA GLU A 68 -9.98 -12.31 11.28
C GLU A 68 -10.78 -12.99 10.15
N GLU A 69 -11.93 -12.42 9.78
CA GLU A 69 -12.73 -12.92 8.66
C GLU A 69 -12.12 -12.44 7.32
N PRO A 70 -11.99 -13.32 6.32
CA PRO A 70 -11.34 -12.98 5.05
C PRO A 70 -12.22 -12.03 4.23
N VAL A 71 -11.69 -10.84 3.97
CA VAL A 71 -12.32 -9.83 3.09
C VAL A 71 -11.84 -9.99 1.65
N TYR A 72 -10.53 -10.26 1.48
CA TYR A 72 -9.94 -10.49 0.16
C TYR A 72 -8.91 -11.61 0.20
N THR A 73 -8.76 -12.30 -0.92
CA THR A 73 -7.64 -13.22 -1.17
C THR A 73 -6.87 -12.78 -2.40
N VAL A 74 -5.54 -12.93 -2.35
CA VAL A 74 -4.65 -12.51 -3.44
C VAL A 74 -3.75 -13.66 -3.84
N SER A 75 -3.78 -14.02 -5.11
CA SER A 75 -2.99 -15.13 -5.63
C SER A 75 -1.49 -14.83 -5.72
N GLY A 76 -0.72 -15.92 -5.85
CA GLY A 76 0.68 -15.89 -6.18
C GLY A 76 0.92 -15.34 -7.59
N ARG A 77 2.06 -14.70 -7.83
CA ARG A 77 2.36 -14.08 -9.15
C ARG A 77 2.52 -15.10 -10.28
N LYS A 78 2.82 -16.36 -9.95
CA LYS A 78 2.99 -17.48 -10.88
C LYS A 78 1.82 -18.46 -10.77
N TYR A 79 0.70 -18.00 -10.21
CA TYR A 79 -0.53 -18.77 -10.17
C TYR A 79 -1.25 -18.64 -11.52
N GLY A 80 -1.67 -19.76 -12.10
CA GLY A 80 -2.32 -19.81 -13.40
C GLY A 80 -1.39 -19.57 -14.59
N ASP A 81 -1.98 -19.34 -15.76
CA ASP A 81 -1.26 -19.24 -17.04
C ASP A 81 -0.61 -17.87 -17.26
N ARG A 82 -0.98 -16.86 -16.47
CA ARG A 82 -0.53 -15.46 -16.61
C ARG A 82 0.29 -15.04 -15.40
N VAL A 83 1.38 -14.32 -15.63
CA VAL A 83 2.28 -13.83 -14.57
C VAL A 83 1.70 -12.58 -13.91
N CYS A 84 0.61 -12.77 -13.16
CA CYS A 84 -0.14 -11.71 -12.48
C CYS A 84 -0.63 -12.21 -11.12
N ARG A 85 -1.17 -11.29 -10.30
CA ARG A 85 -1.88 -11.64 -9.07
C ARG A 85 -3.35 -11.35 -9.26
N GLU A 86 -4.18 -12.32 -8.92
CA GLU A 86 -5.63 -12.22 -8.99
C GLU A 86 -6.16 -11.87 -7.61
N PHE A 87 -6.91 -10.77 -7.53
CA PHE A 87 -7.63 -10.38 -6.33
C PHE A 87 -9.02 -10.98 -6.38
N HIS A 88 -9.43 -11.62 -5.30
CA HIS A 88 -10.77 -12.14 -5.12
C HIS A 88 -11.40 -11.56 -3.87
N ASP A 89 -12.72 -11.38 -3.88
CA ASP A 89 -13.48 -11.04 -2.69
C ASP A 89 -13.67 -12.24 -1.74
N ALA A 90 -14.38 -12.02 -0.64
CA ALA A 90 -14.70 -13.04 0.35
C ALA A 90 -15.47 -14.26 -0.22
N SER A 91 -16.21 -14.06 -1.32
CA SER A 91 -16.94 -15.14 -2.00
C SER A 91 -16.08 -15.94 -2.98
N GLY A 92 -14.87 -15.45 -3.27
CA GLY A 92 -13.98 -16.00 -4.28
C GLY A 92 -14.25 -15.48 -5.69
N LEU A 93 -15.05 -14.41 -5.85
CA LEU A 93 -15.25 -13.77 -7.14
C LEU A 93 -14.05 -12.89 -7.48
N PRO A 94 -13.52 -12.97 -8.72
CA PRO A 94 -12.37 -12.17 -9.12
C PRO A 94 -12.76 -10.69 -9.25
N LEU A 95 -11.98 -9.82 -8.61
CA LEU A 95 -12.18 -8.38 -8.61
C LEU A 95 -11.36 -7.69 -9.71
N PHE A 96 -10.07 -8.00 -9.76
CA PHE A 96 -9.12 -7.46 -10.74
C PHE A 96 -7.79 -8.25 -10.71
N GLU A 97 -6.96 -8.00 -11.72
CA GLU A 97 -5.63 -8.58 -11.85
C GLU A 97 -4.56 -7.50 -11.68
N LEU A 98 -3.58 -7.75 -10.82
CA LEU A 98 -2.41 -6.90 -10.61
C LEU A 98 -1.22 -7.46 -11.40
N HIS A 99 -0.69 -6.63 -12.28
CA HIS A 99 0.45 -6.93 -13.13
C HIS A 99 1.65 -6.06 -12.74
N THR A 100 2.84 -6.63 -12.86
CA THR A 100 4.10 -5.94 -12.54
C THR A 100 5.00 -5.92 -13.76
N LYS A 101 5.36 -4.73 -14.24
CA LYS A 101 6.41 -4.55 -15.26
C LYS A 101 7.77 -4.47 -14.57
N SER A 102 8.69 -5.29 -15.02
CA SER A 102 10.04 -5.37 -14.47
C SER A 102 11.08 -5.13 -15.55
N ALA A 103 12.12 -4.36 -15.23
CA ALA A 103 13.26 -4.08 -16.09
C ALA A 103 14.53 -4.30 -15.26
N LEU A 104 15.51 -5.02 -15.82
CA LEU A 104 16.75 -5.39 -15.13
C LEU A 104 16.51 -6.03 -13.74
N GLY A 105 15.49 -6.88 -13.64
CA GLY A 105 15.12 -7.56 -12.40
C GLY A 105 14.51 -6.67 -11.31
N ARG A 106 14.16 -5.42 -11.63
CA ARG A 106 13.50 -4.49 -10.69
C ARG A 106 12.11 -4.11 -11.20
N PRO A 107 11.07 -4.13 -10.35
CA PRO A 107 9.77 -3.61 -10.73
C PRO A 107 9.87 -2.09 -10.94
N TYR A 108 9.39 -1.61 -12.09
CA TYR A 108 9.41 -0.18 -12.43
C TYR A 108 8.03 0.38 -12.74
N SER A 109 7.00 -0.45 -12.88
CA SER A 109 5.60 -0.03 -12.77
C SER A 109 4.68 -1.20 -12.45
N TRP A 110 3.52 -0.88 -11.87
CA TRP A 110 2.43 -1.81 -11.63
C TRP A 110 1.19 -1.32 -12.36
N PHE A 111 0.34 -2.24 -12.80
CA PHE A 111 -0.92 -1.86 -13.42
C PHE A 111 -2.01 -2.87 -13.09
N ILE A 112 -3.24 -2.38 -13.04
CA ILE A 112 -4.41 -3.18 -12.70
C ILE A 112 -5.29 -3.29 -13.96
N THR A 113 -5.82 -4.49 -14.22
CA THR A 113 -6.78 -4.76 -15.29
C THR A 113 -8.01 -5.47 -14.74
N MET A 114 -9.11 -5.44 -15.50
CA MET A 114 -10.26 -6.28 -15.19
C MET A 114 -9.90 -7.77 -15.28
N PRO A 115 -10.61 -8.65 -14.55
CA PRO A 115 -10.41 -10.09 -14.64
C PRO A 115 -10.61 -10.62 -16.06
N GLY A 116 -9.84 -11.63 -16.46
CA GLY A 116 -10.01 -12.30 -17.75
C GLY A 116 -9.23 -11.68 -18.91
N GLY A 117 -8.44 -10.64 -18.67
CA GLY A 117 -7.35 -10.23 -19.58
C GLY A 117 -7.77 -9.58 -20.90
N GLY A 118 -8.87 -8.82 -20.91
CA GLY A 118 -9.41 -8.19 -22.13
C GLY A 118 -9.48 -6.66 -22.14
N ASP A 119 -9.35 -5.98 -20.99
CA ASP A 119 -9.67 -4.55 -20.87
C ASP A 119 -8.44 -3.63 -20.78
N PRO A 120 -8.58 -2.35 -21.17
CA PRO A 120 -7.56 -1.35 -20.92
C PRO A 120 -7.29 -1.21 -19.41
N LYS A 121 -6.03 -0.91 -19.08
CA LYS A 121 -5.55 -0.62 -17.73
C LYS A 121 -6.50 0.31 -16.97
N ILE A 122 -7.01 -0.14 -15.81
CA ILE A 122 -7.92 0.64 -14.95
C ILE A 122 -7.16 1.46 -13.90
N ALA A 123 -5.95 1.03 -13.54
CA ALA A 123 -5.08 1.75 -12.61
C ALA A 123 -3.60 1.49 -12.89
N GLU A 124 -2.73 2.40 -12.47
CA GLU A 124 -1.28 2.35 -12.63
C GLU A 124 -0.55 2.86 -11.40
N GLY A 125 0.45 2.11 -10.93
CA GLY A 125 1.41 2.53 -9.92
C GLY A 125 2.77 2.79 -10.55
N GLU A 126 3.26 4.03 -10.46
CA GLU A 126 4.56 4.45 -10.95
C GLU A 126 5.48 4.89 -9.81
N PRO A 127 6.67 4.27 -9.67
CA PRO A 127 7.71 4.76 -8.79
C PRO A 127 8.06 6.23 -9.06
N ARG A 128 8.16 7.03 -8.01
CA ARG A 128 8.75 8.36 -8.07
C ARG A 128 10.24 8.25 -7.80
N TRP A 129 11.03 8.35 -8.86
CA TRP A 129 12.49 8.38 -8.78
C TRP A 129 12.94 9.77 -8.31
N GLY A 130 13.32 9.89 -7.04
CA GLY A 130 13.82 11.14 -6.46
C GLY A 130 13.98 11.03 -4.93
N GLY A 131 15.22 11.14 -4.44
CA GLY A 131 15.57 10.94 -3.02
C GLY A 131 15.69 9.46 -2.61
N ASN A 132 16.12 9.20 -1.37
CA ASN A 132 16.37 7.85 -0.83
C ASN A 132 15.10 7.08 -0.40
N HIS A 133 13.90 7.52 -0.81
CA HIS A 133 12.63 7.05 -0.24
C HIS A 133 11.72 6.42 -1.30
N LYS A 134 11.19 5.22 -1.04
CA LYS A 134 10.26 4.49 -1.92
C LYS A 134 8.88 5.18 -1.97
N SER A 135 8.70 6.15 -2.86
CA SER A 135 7.42 6.82 -3.11
C SER A 135 6.83 6.42 -4.45
N MET A 136 5.50 6.40 -4.54
CA MET A 136 4.75 6.03 -5.75
C MET A 136 3.71 7.10 -6.09
N LYS A 137 3.43 7.29 -7.39
CA LYS A 137 2.16 7.86 -7.86
C LYS A 137 1.25 6.72 -8.25
N PHE A 138 0.01 6.76 -7.82
CA PHE A 138 -0.99 5.77 -8.18
C PHE A 138 -2.15 6.47 -8.89
N SER A 139 -2.30 6.22 -10.20
CA SER A 139 -3.26 6.88 -11.07
C SER A 139 -4.34 5.92 -11.51
N PHE A 140 -5.59 6.34 -11.50
CA PHE A 140 -6.74 5.51 -11.89
C PHE A 140 -7.96 6.37 -12.21
N ARG A 141 -8.97 5.77 -12.84
CA ARG A 141 -10.29 6.38 -13.02
C ARG A 141 -11.15 6.14 -11.78
N ASN A 142 -11.51 7.20 -11.07
CA ASN A 142 -12.35 7.16 -9.88
C ASN A 142 -13.80 6.81 -10.25
N MET A 143 -14.21 5.58 -9.94
CA MET A 143 -15.55 5.07 -10.24
C MET A 143 -16.63 5.67 -9.34
N ALA A 144 -16.27 6.21 -8.18
CA ALA A 144 -17.21 6.95 -7.32
C ALA A 144 -17.62 8.31 -7.92
N ALA A 145 -16.85 8.83 -8.88
CA ALA A 145 -17.15 10.09 -9.57
C ALA A 145 -17.80 9.87 -10.95
N ASN A 146 -18.37 8.69 -11.23
CA ASN A 146 -18.82 8.36 -12.59
C ASN A 146 -19.92 9.30 -13.13
N ASP A 147 -20.72 9.87 -12.23
CA ASP A 147 -21.81 10.81 -12.56
C ASP A 147 -21.33 12.24 -12.88
N THR A 148 -20.02 12.53 -12.74
CA THR A 148 -19.49 13.85 -13.13
C THR A 148 -19.51 14.01 -14.65
N LYS A 149 -19.81 15.24 -15.10
CA LYS A 149 -19.99 15.55 -16.53
C LYS A 149 -18.69 15.58 -17.32
N ARG A 150 -17.54 15.81 -16.68
CA ARG A 150 -16.23 15.90 -17.33
C ARG A 150 -15.43 14.65 -17.02
N ASP A 151 -14.91 13.99 -18.06
CA ASP A 151 -14.09 12.80 -17.87
C ASP A 151 -12.75 13.11 -17.16
N GLU A 152 -12.21 14.32 -17.33
CA GLU A 152 -10.99 14.78 -16.64
C GLU A 152 -11.17 14.79 -15.11
N ASP A 153 -12.39 15.02 -14.62
CA ASP A 153 -12.69 15.03 -13.18
C ASP A 153 -12.79 13.62 -12.60
N LYS A 154 -12.81 12.59 -13.46
CA LYS A 154 -12.85 11.17 -13.08
C LYS A 154 -11.45 10.60 -12.91
N ASP A 155 -10.44 11.16 -13.55
CA ASP A 155 -9.07 10.70 -13.38
C ASP A 155 -8.46 11.25 -12.08
N MET A 156 -7.90 10.35 -11.26
CA MET A 156 -7.33 10.68 -9.96
C MET A 156 -5.90 10.16 -9.86
N THR A 157 -5.06 10.91 -9.13
CA THR A 157 -3.73 10.46 -8.74
C THR A 157 -3.55 10.57 -7.23
N LEU A 158 -3.27 9.43 -6.59
CA LEU A 158 -2.86 9.35 -5.20
C LEU A 158 -1.33 9.34 -5.11
N VAL A 159 -0.82 9.88 -4.01
CA VAL A 159 0.61 9.80 -3.69
C VAL A 159 0.81 8.84 -2.54
N VAL A 160 1.62 7.82 -2.77
CA VAL A 160 2.06 6.89 -1.72
C VAL A 160 3.45 7.32 -1.27
N THR A 161 3.61 7.67 -0.01
CA THR A 161 4.88 8.12 0.56
C THR A 161 5.28 7.30 1.77
N PRO A 162 6.55 6.93 1.92
CA PRO A 162 7.01 6.29 3.14
C PRO A 162 6.99 7.31 4.29
N CYS A 163 6.71 6.85 5.49
CA CYS A 163 6.73 7.68 6.69
C CYS A 163 7.55 6.98 7.79
N GLY A 164 8.63 7.63 8.21
CA GLY A 164 9.58 7.07 9.17
C GLY A 164 10.66 6.20 8.51
N GLU A 165 11.64 5.82 9.31
CA GLU A 165 12.86 5.12 8.84
C GLU A 165 13.00 3.69 9.39
N ILE A 166 12.16 3.34 10.37
CA ILE A 166 12.38 2.19 11.25
C ILE A 166 11.61 0.96 10.76
N MET A 167 10.33 1.11 10.39
CA MET A 167 9.47 0.03 9.89
C MET A 167 8.89 0.40 8.53
N ALA A 168 8.50 -0.59 7.74
CA ALA A 168 7.77 -0.33 6.51
C ALA A 168 6.43 0.34 6.85
N ARG A 169 6.31 1.60 6.47
CA ARG A 169 5.17 2.43 6.78
C ARG A 169 4.95 3.39 5.62
N TYR A 170 3.76 3.32 5.06
CA TYR A 170 3.36 4.09 3.89
C TYR A 170 2.05 4.82 4.15
N ASP A 171 2.00 6.08 3.75
CA ASP A 171 0.80 6.90 3.78
C ASP A 171 0.29 7.07 2.34
N ILE A 172 -1.01 6.82 2.16
CA ILE A 172 -1.72 7.05 0.91
C ILE A 172 -2.43 8.40 1.03
N ILE A 173 -2.11 9.31 0.11
CA ILE A 173 -2.43 10.72 0.22
C ILE A 173 -3.26 11.17 -1.00
N ASP A 174 -4.38 11.83 -0.72
CA ASP A 174 -5.15 12.65 -1.68
C ASP A 174 -5.01 14.12 -1.29
N GLY A 175 -4.44 14.96 -2.16
CA GLY A 175 -4.24 16.38 -1.88
C GLY A 175 -3.46 16.63 -0.58
N ASP A 176 -4.11 17.24 0.42
CA ASP A 176 -3.56 17.52 1.75
C ASP A 176 -3.97 16.50 2.83
N ARG A 177 -4.69 15.43 2.45
CA ARG A 177 -5.30 14.44 3.34
C ARG A 177 -4.57 13.11 3.26
N ARG A 178 -4.30 12.49 4.41
CA ARG A 178 -3.96 11.06 4.47
C ARG A 178 -5.26 10.26 4.51
N ILE A 179 -5.54 9.53 3.45
CA ILE A 179 -6.79 8.76 3.31
C ILE A 179 -6.61 7.31 3.74
N ALA A 180 -5.40 6.77 3.64
CA ALA A 180 -5.11 5.44 4.12
C ALA A 180 -3.65 5.29 4.55
N GLY A 181 -3.37 4.21 5.26
CA GLY A 181 -2.07 3.89 5.79
C GLY A 181 -1.80 2.39 5.71
N VAL A 182 -0.59 2.03 5.31
CA VAL A 182 -0.13 0.64 5.25
C VAL A 182 1.11 0.51 6.11
N TYR A 183 1.05 -0.30 7.16
CA TYR A 183 2.05 -0.37 8.21
C TYR A 183 2.42 -1.83 8.48
N GLU A 184 3.69 -2.13 8.73
CA GLU A 184 4.06 -3.43 9.28
C GLU A 184 3.36 -3.62 10.64
N SER A 185 2.64 -4.73 10.78
CA SER A 185 1.85 -4.99 11.97
C SER A 185 2.74 -5.30 13.15
N ILE A 186 2.46 -4.70 14.31
CA ILE A 186 3.18 -5.03 15.55
C ILE A 186 2.52 -6.22 16.24
N GLN A 187 1.20 -6.33 16.14
CA GLN A 187 0.42 -7.33 16.85
C GLN A 187 0.46 -8.69 16.15
N HIS A 188 0.50 -8.69 14.81
CA HIS A 188 0.39 -9.91 14.01
C HIS A 188 1.73 -10.46 13.53
N ASN A 189 2.85 -9.91 14.00
CA ASN A 189 4.19 -10.37 13.65
C ASN A 189 4.96 -10.81 14.91
N ASP A 190 5.38 -12.07 14.93
CA ASP A 190 6.23 -12.62 16.00
C ASP A 190 7.59 -11.91 16.09
N THR A 191 8.08 -11.38 14.97
CA THR A 191 9.34 -10.65 14.87
C THR A 191 9.19 -9.41 14.01
N LEU A 192 9.48 -8.24 14.60
CA LEU A 192 9.55 -6.99 13.86
C LEU A 192 10.78 -6.97 12.95
N ALA A 193 10.70 -6.30 11.80
CA ALA A 193 11.79 -6.12 10.82
C ALA A 193 13.10 -5.57 11.40
N LEU A 194 13.05 -4.99 12.61
CA LEU A 194 14.19 -4.45 13.36
C LEU A 194 15.14 -5.49 13.94
N LEU A 195 14.72 -6.74 14.07
CA LEU A 195 15.57 -7.78 14.65
C LEU A 195 16.63 -8.26 13.64
N PRO A 196 17.86 -8.59 14.07
CA PRO A 196 18.86 -9.16 13.17
C PRO A 196 18.37 -10.42 12.40
N LYS A 197 17.41 -11.16 12.99
CA LYS A 197 16.77 -12.35 12.39
C LYS A 197 15.80 -12.02 11.25
N SER A 198 15.22 -10.83 11.20
CA SER A 198 14.27 -10.40 10.17
C SER A 198 14.94 -9.73 8.96
N ARG A 199 16.26 -9.48 9.01
CA ARG A 199 17.07 -9.12 7.81
C ARG A 199 17.34 -10.31 6.88
N ARG A 200 16.72 -11.46 7.13
CA ARG A 200 16.85 -12.65 6.29
C ARG A 200 16.08 -12.46 4.98
N LYS A 201 16.68 -12.96 3.89
CA LYS A 201 16.05 -13.07 2.58
C LYS A 201 14.74 -13.86 2.74
N GLY A 202 13.62 -13.29 2.29
CA GLY A 202 12.29 -13.93 2.37
C GLY A 202 11.39 -13.55 3.55
N LEU A 203 11.70 -12.48 4.30
CA LEU A 203 10.75 -11.96 5.30
C LEU A 203 9.44 -11.55 4.63
N ARG A 204 8.33 -12.08 5.12
CA ARG A 204 6.98 -11.69 4.70
C ARG A 204 6.17 -11.38 5.96
N PRO A 205 6.15 -10.11 6.41
CA PRO A 205 5.41 -9.75 7.61
C PRO A 205 3.92 -9.58 7.32
N ALA A 206 3.09 -9.64 8.35
CA ALA A 206 1.74 -9.11 8.33
C ALA A 206 1.77 -7.57 8.29
N MET A 207 0.79 -6.96 7.63
CA MET A 207 0.65 -5.51 7.52
C MET A 207 -0.75 -5.07 7.96
N ASP A 208 -0.83 -3.99 8.73
CA ASP A 208 -2.08 -3.32 9.08
C ASP A 208 -2.40 -2.24 8.02
N LEU A 209 -3.64 -2.23 7.55
CA LEU A 209 -4.18 -1.28 6.59
C LEU A 209 -5.24 -0.45 7.31
N THR A 210 -4.98 0.83 7.55
CA THR A 210 -5.98 1.74 8.11
C THR A 210 -6.59 2.57 6.99
N ILE A 211 -7.91 2.48 6.82
CA ILE A 211 -8.68 3.12 5.75
C ILE A 211 -9.68 4.08 6.38
N VAL A 212 -9.79 5.32 5.88
CA VAL A 212 -10.82 6.26 6.33
C VAL A 212 -12.14 6.03 5.58
N ALA A 213 -13.25 6.50 6.16
CA ALA A 213 -14.55 6.48 5.50
C ALA A 213 -14.53 7.14 4.11
N GLY A 214 -15.29 6.60 3.17
CA GLY A 214 -15.40 7.11 1.79
C GLY A 214 -14.26 6.66 0.86
N VAL A 215 -13.47 5.67 1.26
CA VAL A 215 -12.37 5.11 0.46
C VAL A 215 -12.61 3.62 0.21
N ASP A 216 -12.35 3.18 -1.01
CA ASP A 216 -12.42 1.79 -1.42
C ASP A 216 -11.31 0.93 -0.76
N SER A 217 -11.71 -0.10 -0.03
CA SER A 217 -10.79 -1.03 0.63
C SER A 217 -10.02 -1.91 -0.35
N SER A 218 -10.59 -2.26 -1.50
CA SER A 218 -9.93 -3.06 -2.54
C SER A 218 -8.80 -2.28 -3.22
N LEU A 219 -8.99 -0.97 -3.42
CA LEU A 219 -7.96 -0.05 -3.89
C LEU A 219 -6.78 0.01 -2.90
N VAL A 220 -7.07 0.17 -1.62
CA VAL A 220 -6.03 0.23 -0.58
C VAL A 220 -5.31 -1.10 -0.44
N ALA A 221 -6.04 -2.23 -0.54
CA ALA A 221 -5.47 -3.57 -0.58
C ALA A 221 -4.50 -3.77 -1.75
N ALA A 222 -4.86 -3.31 -2.95
CA ALA A 222 -3.99 -3.37 -4.12
C ALA A 222 -2.70 -2.56 -3.92
N ILE A 223 -2.81 -1.33 -3.43
CA ILE A 223 -1.65 -0.49 -3.09
C ILE A 223 -0.79 -1.16 -2.02
N ALA A 224 -1.39 -1.77 -1.00
CA ALA A 224 -0.66 -2.47 0.05
C ALA A 224 0.16 -3.65 -0.50
N ILE A 225 -0.40 -4.46 -1.40
CA ILE A 225 0.33 -5.55 -2.06
C ILE A 225 1.48 -5.03 -2.91
N ILE A 226 1.27 -3.93 -3.64
CA ILE A 226 2.34 -3.27 -4.41
C ILE A 226 3.48 -2.81 -3.49
N MET A 227 3.16 -2.09 -2.41
CA MET A 227 4.16 -1.60 -1.47
C MET A 227 4.84 -2.75 -0.74
N PHE A 228 4.12 -3.83 -0.45
CA PHE A 228 4.67 -5.05 0.12
C PHE A 228 5.68 -5.70 -0.83
N GLU A 229 5.32 -5.93 -2.10
CA GLU A 229 6.24 -6.47 -3.12
C GLU A 229 7.44 -5.55 -3.31
N TRP A 230 7.25 -4.24 -3.36
CA TRP A 230 8.36 -3.31 -3.53
C TRP A 230 9.28 -3.27 -2.29
N THR A 231 8.76 -3.56 -1.10
CA THR A 231 9.53 -3.54 0.15
C THR A 231 10.26 -4.84 0.43
N TYR A 232 9.54 -5.95 0.33
CA TYR A 232 9.96 -7.29 0.77
C TYR A 232 10.10 -8.29 -0.38
N GLY A 233 9.66 -7.95 -1.59
CA GLY A 233 9.72 -8.82 -2.75
C GLY A 233 11.15 -9.17 -3.13
N ALA A 234 11.51 -10.42 -2.86
CA ALA A 234 12.68 -11.11 -3.39
C ALA A 234 12.33 -12.59 -3.51
N GLU A 235 11.48 -12.93 -4.50
CA GLU A 235 11.35 -14.29 -5.04
C GLU A 235 11.76 -14.30 -6.51
#